data_AF-A0A554X8X8-F1
#
_entry.id   AF-A0A554X8X8-F1
#
_cell.length_a   1.000
_cell.length_b   1.000
_cell.length_c   1.000
_cell.angle_alpha   90.00
_cell.angle_beta   90.00
_cell.angle_gamma   90.00
#
_symmetry.space_group_name_H-M   'P 1'
#
loop_
_entity.id
_entity.type
_entity.pdbx_description
1 polymer ?
#
loop_
_entity_poly.entity_id
_entity_poly.type
_entity_poly.pdbx_seq_one_letter_code
_entity_poly.pdbx_strand_id
1 'polypeptide(L)' 'MNIFINAQPVQLPDGACVADAVAHASAQHPPGVPVAVAVNLQFVPRAQYAHTPLHEGDRVEIIAPITGG' A
#
# COMPACT_ATOMS: atom_id res chain seq x y z
N MET A 1 -11.26 0.63 -9.24
CA MET A 1 -10.86 -0.79 -9.17
C MET A 1 -10.91 -1.33 -7.74
N ASN A 2 -11.13 -2.64 -7.60
CA ASN A 2 -11.13 -3.34 -6.30
C ASN A 2 -9.80 -4.05 -6.10
N ILE A 3 -9.13 -3.79 -4.97
CA ILE A 3 -7.87 -4.45 -4.58
C ILE A 3 -7.98 -4.95 -3.15
N PHE A 4 -6.93 -5.59 -2.66
CA PHE A 4 -6.79 -5.98 -1.26
C PHE A 4 -5.63 -5.23 -0.63
N ILE A 5 -5.85 -4.59 0.51
CA ILE A 5 -4.79 -4.00 1.34
C ILE A 5 -4.76 -4.75 2.67
N ASN A 6 -3.66 -5.43 3.01
CA ASN A 6 -3.53 -6.25 4.22
C ASN A 6 -4.72 -7.22 4.39
N ALA A 7 -5.03 -7.95 3.31
CA ALA A 7 -6.19 -8.83 3.18
C ALA A 7 -7.59 -8.18 3.31
N GLN A 8 -7.71 -6.86 3.48
CA GLN A 8 -8.98 -6.14 3.48
C GLN A 8 -9.34 -5.64 2.07
N PRO A 9 -10.56 -5.87 1.57
CA PRO A 9 -10.98 -5.35 0.27
C PRO A 9 -11.10 -3.82 0.32
N VAL A 10 -10.49 -3.14 -0.64
CA VAL A 10 -10.48 -1.67 -0.76
C VAL A 10 -10.82 -1.27 -2.19
N GLN A 11 -11.66 -0.25 -2.33
CA GLN A 11 -11.92 0.41 -3.59
C GLN A 11 -11.01 1.62 -3.76
N LEU A 12 -10.23 1.63 -4.84
CA LEU A 12 -9.44 2.78 -5.27
C LEU A 12 -9.92 3.29 -6.62
N PRO A 13 -9.69 4.57 -6.95
CA PRO A 13 -9.92 5.09 -8.30
C PRO A 13 -9.15 4.29 -9.35
N ASP A 14 -9.65 4.29 -10.59
CA ASP A 14 -8.93 3.68 -11.69
C ASP A 14 -7.65 4.46 -11.99
N GLY A 15 -6.56 3.75 -12.29
CA GLY A 15 -5.24 4.35 -12.46
C GLY A 15 -4.51 4.71 -11.16
N ALA A 16 -5.03 4.31 -10.00
CA ALA A 16 -4.32 4.49 -8.74
C ALA A 16 -2.99 3.72 -8.71
N CYS A 17 -2.06 4.21 -7.91
CA CYS A 17 -0.73 3.66 -7.74
C CYS A 17 -0.49 3.20 -6.29
N VAL A 18 0.68 2.62 -6.04
CA VAL A 18 1.07 2.18 -4.69
C VAL A 18 1.04 3.34 -3.69
N ALA A 19 1.38 4.57 -4.09
CA ALA A 19 1.30 5.73 -3.19
C ALA A 19 -0.12 6.00 -2.71
N ASP A 20 -1.14 5.78 -3.55
CA ASP A 20 -2.55 5.96 -3.19
C ASP A 20 -3.01 4.88 -2.20
N ALA A 21 -2.58 3.63 -2.40
CA ALA A 21 -2.83 2.55 -1.45
C ALA A 21 -2.19 2.82 -0.09
N VAL A 22 -0.96 3.34 -0.05
CA VAL A 22 -0.30 3.76 1.19
C VAL A 22 -1.07 4.91 1.85
N ALA A 23 -1.47 5.94 1.10
CA ALA A 23 -2.23 7.06 1.64
C ALA A 23 -3.56 6.59 2.26
N HIS A 24 -4.23 5.63 1.62
CA HIS A 24 -5.46 5.03 2.14
C HIS A 24 -5.23 4.31 3.48
N ALA A 25 -4.17 3.50 3.59
CA ALA A 25 -3.86 2.77 4.83
C ALA A 25 -3.23 3.65 5.93
N SER A 26 -2.52 4.72 5.55
CA SER A 26 -1.94 5.68 6.48
C SER A 26 -3.00 6.52 7.20
N ALA A 27 -4.26 6.55 6.74
CA ALA A 27 -5.36 7.14 7.51
C ALA A 27 -5.53 6.48 8.89
N GLN A 28 -5.02 5.26 9.08
CA GLN A 28 -5.06 4.53 10.35
C GLN A 28 -3.77 4.62 11.18
N HIS A 29 -2.74 5.32 10.69
CA HIS A 29 -1.43 5.41 11.34
C HIS A 29 -0.99 6.87 11.57
N PRO A 30 -0.11 7.14 12.54
CA PRO A 30 0.48 8.46 12.70
C PRO A 30 1.20 8.91 11.42
N PRO A 31 1.10 10.19 11.04
CA PRO A 31 1.79 10.71 9.87
C PRO A 31 3.30 10.54 10.02
N GLY A 32 3.96 10.14 8.94
CA GLY A 32 5.43 10.03 8.88
C GLY A 32 6.01 8.68 9.30
N VAL A 33 5.22 7.70 9.73
CA VAL A 33 5.72 6.34 9.98
C VAL A 33 6.19 5.72 8.66
N PRO A 34 7.46 5.30 8.54
CA PRO A 34 7.94 4.63 7.34
C PRO A 34 7.28 3.25 7.24
N VAL A 35 6.79 2.89 6.06
CA VAL A 35 6.21 1.57 5.78
C VAL A 35 6.88 0.92 4.58
N ALA A 36 7.02 -0.40 4.63
CA ALA A 36 7.37 -1.22 3.49
C ALA A 36 6.10 -1.69 2.79
N VAL A 37 6.13 -1.76 1.46
CA VAL A 37 4.99 -2.22 0.66
C VAL A 37 5.41 -3.35 -0.25
N ALA A 38 4.59 -4.40 -0.30
CA ALA A 38 4.66 -5.44 -1.31
C ALA A 38 3.37 -5.47 -2.13
N VAL A 39 3.48 -5.59 -3.45
CA VAL A 39 2.37 -5.83 -4.38
C VAL A 39 2.51 -7.25 -4.90
N ASN A 40 1.50 -8.08 -4.70
CA ASN A 40 1.49 -9.49 -5.09
C ASN A 40 2.75 -10.24 -4.62
N LEU A 41 3.13 -10.05 -3.35
CA LEU A 41 4.33 -10.61 -2.70
C LEU A 41 5.67 -10.07 -3.23
N GLN A 42 5.67 -9.06 -4.10
CA GLN A 42 6.88 -8.40 -4.58
C GLN A 42 7.05 -7.04 -3.92
N PHE A 43 8.20 -6.82 -3.26
CA PHE A 43 8.50 -5.53 -2.65
C PHE A 43 8.63 -4.43 -3.69
N VAL A 44 7.99 -3.31 -3.41
CA VAL A 44 8.11 -2.08 -4.19
C VAL A 44 9.06 -1.13 -3.45
N PRO A 45 10.15 -0.64 -4.06
CA PRO A 45 10.97 0.39 -3.45
C PRO A 45 10.18 1.67 -3.23
N ARG A 46 10.38 2.34 -2.08
CA ARG A 46 9.65 3.58 -1.74
C ARG A 46 9.71 4.66 -2.83
N ALA A 47 10.84 4.78 -3.53
CA ALA A 47 11.02 5.72 -4.64
C ALA A 47 10.09 5.43 -5.85
N GLN A 48 9.58 4.21 -5.95
CA GLN A 48 8.71 3.76 -7.03
C GLN A 48 7.23 3.83 -6.68
N TYR A 49 6.83 4.11 -5.42
CA TYR A 49 5.42 4.08 -5.02
C TYR A 49 4.50 4.93 -5.91
N ALA A 50 4.94 6.14 -6.28
CA ALA A 50 4.16 7.03 -7.15
C ALA A 50 4.14 6.61 -8.64
N HIS A 51 4.98 5.65 -9.02
CA HIS A 51 5.17 5.20 -10.41
C HIS A 51 4.76 3.75 -10.63
N THR A 52 4.44 3.00 -9.57
CA THR A 52 3.95 1.63 -9.65
C THR A 52 2.43 1.64 -9.71
N PRO A 53 1.82 1.44 -10.90
CA PRO A 53 0.37 1.35 -11.02
C PRO A 53 -0.15 0.11 -10.30
N LEU A 54 -1.37 0.19 -9.80
CA LEU A 54 -2.11 -0.96 -9.28
C LEU A 54 -3.19 -1.36 -10.28
N HIS A 55 -3.52 -2.64 -10.26
CA HIS A 55 -4.54 -3.24 -11.11
C HIS A 55 -5.63 -3.89 -10.27
N GLU A 56 -6.80 -4.10 -10.87
CA GLU A 56 -7.90 -4.80 -10.22
C GLU A 56 -7.49 -6.21 -9.77
N GLY A 57 -7.81 -6.54 -8.51
CA GLY A 57 -7.47 -7.81 -7.88
C GLY A 57 -6.08 -7.85 -7.22
N ASP A 58 -5.26 -6.81 -7.35
CA ASP A 58 -3.94 -6.77 -6.72
C ASP A 58 -4.01 -6.89 -5.19
N ARG A 59 -2.99 -7.54 -4.63
CA ARG A 59 -2.82 -7.71 -3.18
C ARG A 59 -1.66 -6.86 -2.71
N VAL A 60 -1.96 -5.84 -1.92
CA VAL A 60 -0.99 -4.89 -1.37
C VAL A 60 -0.81 -5.18 0.11
N GLU A 61 0.40 -5.53 0.51
CA GLU A 61 0.75 -5.73 1.92
C GLU A 61 1.56 -4.53 2.39
N ILE A 62 1.02 -3.80 3.37
CA ILE A 62 1.65 -2.64 3.99
C ILE A 62 2.15 -3.04 5.37
N ILE A 63 3.46 -2.97 5.54
CA ILE A 63 4.15 -3.45 6.73
C ILE A 63 4.75 -2.23 7.42
N ALA A 64 4.17 -1.87 8.56
CA ALA A 64 4.74 -0.87 9.45
C ALA A 64 5.77 -1.53 10.40
N PRO A 65 6.85 -0.82 10.76
CA PRO A 65 7.78 -1.29 11.77
C PRO A 65 7.06 -1.44 13.11
N ILE A 66 7.20 -2.60 13.71
CA ILE A 66 6.88 -2.85 15.12
C ILE A 66 8.04 -2.27 15.93
N THR A 67 7.86 -1.10 16.53
CA THR A 67 8.78 -0.61 17.57
C THR A 67 8.64 -1.51 18.79
N GLY A 68 9.57 -2.45 18.95
CA GLY A 68 9.72 -3.24 20.16
C GLY A 68 10.28 -2.38 21.31
N GLY A 69 9.76 -2.60 22.52
CA GLY A 69 10.42 -2.27 23.77
C GLY A 69 11.15 -3.50 24.30
#